data_AF-K1RCT6-F1
#
_entry.id   AF-K1RCT6-F1
#
_cell.length_a   1.000
_cell.length_b   1.000
_cell.length_c   1.000
_cell.angle_alpha   90.00
_cell.angle_beta   90.00
_cell.angle_gamma   90.00
#
_symmetry.space_group_name_H-M   'P 1'
#
loop_
_entity.id
_entity.type
_entity.pdbx_description
1 polymer ?
#
loop_
_entity_poly.entity_id
_entity_poly.type
_entity_poly.pdbx_seq_one_letter_code
_entity_poly.pdbx_strand_id
1 'polypeptide(L)'
;MAAMNAGTPQPGEPTDEAQLQAKLERLASTYFEKFSTPVFRMQELIGFHKNHWLLSDDFKMAYDQPVGLIKGLNPLNSNSCVLMVPEDPVLAENKLGLDYREVHQVIRELTYGIYVLNQTPSISLEALYDQGTWCNLPPGFNDTHIGQLLISVDYMMKSLWHGAYFPKEKRTKFNDKWREHFQVSKQNGKPEKEKSFLSDFLSHGMVDMGKDPDYCDAYNDLQFDNEDDPDMIKERIHFMKHIEDICMQMTLYQKKVMHEKDIYMMEADMTISSIVRLLDDRINHDDYERVNTRLQMHENMLRENLMKKMDIRRQLFILKFVSFLTPFLIGMRKRMKIPDTTRFLPDLSEDQCKTEEELPPLMLGDDFKCKNFYPDKNKYFHLHGGINIDFETDDLEATPREVTNRYSDILAMAEQGFIKAISMETIKEHYEPAWIKAFNTKLTIDLERKYLPLQDTPMWDIFVKHFGKKKTGKLKAQMTGPRAAAIRGLVIIFVHMCRKTLGQQMSRLTKQDEHGLSLLHHAAMNNRPQIIVSLLRQTVDINSRRNNILSTGPKVTSGLKRTFH
;
A
#
# COMPACT_ATOMS: atom_id res chain seq x y z
N MET A 1 66.93 48.49 14.27
CA MET A 1 66.35 47.48 13.35
C MET A 1 65.78 46.35 14.18
N ALA A 2 64.48 46.11 14.12
CA ALA A 2 63.83 44.86 14.51
C ALA A 2 62.46 44.86 13.81
N ALA A 3 62.15 43.83 13.02
CA ALA A 3 61.01 43.85 12.12
C ALA A 3 59.69 43.51 12.83
N MET A 4 58.59 44.11 12.36
CA MET A 4 57.24 43.65 12.67
C MET A 4 57.02 42.27 12.06
N ASN A 5 56.47 41.34 12.83
CA ASN A 5 55.95 40.07 12.31
C ASN A 5 54.53 39.87 12.88
N ALA A 6 53.57 40.59 12.30
CA ALA A 6 52.15 40.39 12.57
C ALA A 6 51.66 39.29 11.60
N GLY A 7 51.35 38.11 12.15
CA GLY A 7 50.97 36.95 11.36
C GLY A 7 49.67 37.14 10.58
N THR A 8 49.59 36.50 9.41
CA THR A 8 48.36 36.28 8.65
C THR A 8 47.25 35.68 9.53
N PRO A 9 45.97 36.04 9.34
CA PRO A 9 44.86 35.40 10.04
C PRO A 9 44.85 33.89 9.76
N GLN A 10 44.69 33.07 10.81
CA GLN A 10 44.38 31.65 10.62
C GLN A 10 42.96 31.50 10.04
N PRO A 11 42.70 30.47 9.22
CA PRO A 11 41.34 30.14 8.81
C PRO A 11 40.50 29.81 10.05
N GLY A 12 39.33 30.43 10.18
CA GLY A 12 38.44 30.20 11.32
C GLY A 12 38.01 28.73 11.43
N GLU A 13 37.92 28.23 12.65
CA GLU A 13 37.37 26.90 12.93
C GLU A 13 35.92 26.82 12.40
N PRO A 14 35.51 25.69 11.79
CA PRO A 14 34.14 25.52 11.34
C PRO A 14 33.19 25.48 12.54
N THR A 15 32.34 26.51 12.62
CA THR A 15 31.28 26.69 13.62
C THR A 15 30.42 25.43 13.78
N ASP A 16 29.89 25.20 14.98
CA ASP A 16 29.12 23.98 15.34
C ASP A 16 27.99 23.66 14.35
N GLU A 17 27.36 24.69 13.76
CA GLU A 17 26.34 24.53 12.71
C GLU A 17 26.86 23.78 11.47
N ALA A 18 28.09 24.05 11.03
CA ALA A 18 28.69 23.37 9.88
C ALA A 18 28.97 21.89 10.18
N GLN A 19 29.37 21.57 11.41
CA GLN A 19 29.58 20.20 11.87
C GLN A 19 28.25 19.44 11.98
N LEU A 20 27.20 20.10 12.50
CA LEU A 20 25.84 19.55 12.56
C LEU A 20 25.28 19.30 11.15
N GLN A 21 25.41 20.25 10.23
CA GLN A 21 24.95 20.11 8.85
C GLN A 21 25.63 18.93 8.15
N ALA A 22 26.96 18.82 8.22
CA ALA A 22 27.70 17.69 7.64
C ALA A 22 27.28 16.33 8.23
N LYS A 23 26.95 16.28 9.53
CA LYS A 23 26.40 15.09 10.19
C LYS A 23 25.02 14.72 9.66
N LEU A 24 24.13 15.69 9.49
CA LEU A 24 22.78 15.48 8.93
C LEU A 24 22.82 15.02 7.47
N GLU A 25 23.72 15.58 6.66
CA GLU A 25 23.95 15.16 5.26
C GLU A 25 24.47 13.72 5.16
N ARG A 26 25.35 13.31 6.09
CA ARG A 26 25.80 11.92 6.20
C ARG A 26 24.65 10.98 6.57
N LEU A 27 23.83 11.34 7.56
CA LEU A 27 22.66 10.55 7.95
C LEU A 27 21.65 10.40 6.80
N ALA A 28 21.37 11.49 6.08
CA ALA A 28 20.52 11.44 4.89
C ALA A 28 21.10 10.52 3.81
N SER A 29 22.42 10.60 3.56
CA SER A 29 23.09 9.76 2.56
C SER A 29 22.99 8.27 2.91
N THR A 30 23.31 7.89 4.16
CA THR A 30 23.17 6.50 4.64
C THR A 30 21.73 6.01 4.61
N TYR A 31 20.74 6.84 4.94
CA TYR A 31 19.33 6.47 4.82
C TYR A 31 18.92 6.12 3.38
N PHE A 32 19.40 6.89 2.39
CA PHE A 32 19.04 6.68 0.99
C PHE A 32 19.84 5.56 0.30
N GLU A 33 20.93 5.07 0.89
CA GLU A 33 21.72 3.94 0.36
C GLU A 33 20.87 2.68 0.17
N LYS A 34 19.89 2.40 1.07
CA LYS A 34 19.00 1.23 0.96
C LYS A 34 18.12 1.19 -0.29
N PHE A 35 17.86 2.35 -0.90
CA PHE A 35 17.09 2.45 -2.15
C PHE A 35 17.98 2.50 -3.41
N SER A 36 19.30 2.66 -3.24
CA SER A 36 20.23 2.91 -4.34
C SER A 36 20.39 1.72 -5.30
N THR A 37 20.14 0.51 -4.80
CA THR A 37 20.29 -0.77 -5.52
C THR A 37 19.08 -1.68 -5.24
N PRO A 38 18.39 -2.20 -6.28
CA PRO A 38 18.53 -1.83 -7.69
C PRO A 38 18.11 -0.38 -7.94
N VAL A 39 18.77 0.27 -8.92
CA VAL A 39 18.57 1.68 -9.33
C VAL A 39 17.09 2.06 -9.49
N PHE A 40 16.26 1.11 -9.94
CA PHE A 40 14.81 1.27 -10.09
C PHE A 40 14.10 1.62 -8.77
N ARG A 41 14.50 1.08 -7.61
CA ARG A 41 13.88 1.40 -6.31
C ARG A 41 13.99 2.91 -6.01
N MET A 42 15.16 3.51 -6.21
CA MET A 42 15.35 4.97 -6.08
C MET A 42 14.51 5.76 -7.09
N GLN A 43 14.44 5.32 -8.34
CA GLN A 43 13.67 6.00 -9.39
C GLN A 43 12.17 5.98 -9.10
N GLU A 44 11.64 4.86 -8.62
CA GLU A 44 10.23 4.72 -8.22
C GLU A 44 9.94 5.51 -6.92
N LEU A 45 10.87 5.53 -5.95
CA LEU A 45 10.79 6.36 -4.74
C LEU A 45 10.60 7.85 -5.08
N ILE A 46 11.42 8.37 -6.01
CA ILE A 46 11.28 9.75 -6.52
C ILE A 46 9.96 9.92 -7.27
N GLY A 47 9.55 8.93 -8.06
CA GLY A 47 8.26 8.89 -8.76
C GLY A 47 7.06 9.05 -7.82
N PHE A 48 7.04 8.31 -6.72
CA PHE A 48 6.03 8.41 -5.67
C PHE A 48 6.10 9.74 -4.91
N HIS A 49 7.29 10.13 -4.43
CA HIS A 49 7.49 11.38 -3.67
C HIS A 49 6.97 12.61 -4.42
N LYS A 50 7.21 12.66 -5.73
CA LYS A 50 6.72 13.76 -6.56
C LYS A 50 5.22 13.72 -6.78
N ASN A 51 4.54 12.56 -6.83
CA ASN A 51 3.16 12.46 -7.33
C ASN A 51 2.11 12.12 -6.26
N HIS A 52 2.34 12.43 -4.98
CA HIS A 52 1.29 12.32 -3.96
C HIS A 52 0.38 13.56 -3.95
N TRP A 53 -0.93 13.38 -4.15
CA TRP A 53 -1.89 14.48 -4.24
C TRP A 53 -1.94 15.36 -2.97
N LEU A 54 -1.92 14.72 -1.80
CA LEU A 54 -2.06 15.39 -0.50
C LEU A 54 -0.74 15.89 0.12
N LEU A 55 0.41 15.38 -0.34
CA LEU A 55 1.71 15.52 0.34
C LEU A 55 2.81 16.15 -0.52
N SER A 56 2.61 16.25 -1.84
CA SER A 56 3.56 16.91 -2.74
C SER A 56 3.25 18.40 -2.87
N ASP A 57 4.21 19.25 -2.50
CA ASP A 57 4.07 20.71 -2.55
C ASP A 57 3.88 21.25 -3.99
N ASP A 58 4.24 20.46 -5.00
CA ASP A 58 4.06 20.75 -6.43
C ASP A 58 2.64 20.47 -6.95
N PHE A 59 1.74 19.83 -6.17
CA PHE A 59 0.36 19.55 -6.62
C PHE A 59 -0.60 20.69 -6.26
N LYS A 60 -0.71 21.67 -7.18
CA LYS A 60 -1.44 22.94 -6.96
C LYS A 60 -2.88 22.98 -7.50
N MET A 61 -3.53 21.83 -7.65
CA MET A 61 -4.97 21.83 -8.00
C MET A 61 -5.80 22.23 -6.79
N ALA A 62 -6.92 22.93 -7.02
CA ALA A 62 -7.92 23.15 -5.99
C ALA A 62 -8.69 21.84 -5.74
N TYR A 63 -8.60 21.33 -4.52
CA TYR A 63 -9.37 20.20 -4.02
C TYR A 63 -9.72 20.45 -2.55
N ASP A 64 -10.86 19.94 -2.10
CA ASP A 64 -11.23 20.00 -0.69
C ASP A 64 -10.33 19.08 0.13
N GLN A 65 -9.83 19.58 1.26
CA GLN A 65 -8.99 18.77 2.13
C GLN A 65 -9.84 17.73 2.88
N PRO A 66 -9.32 16.50 3.09
CA PRO A 66 -9.96 15.49 3.91
C PRO A 66 -10.51 16.05 5.23
N VAL A 67 -11.76 15.70 5.51
CA VAL A 67 -12.50 16.10 6.72
C VAL A 67 -12.00 15.37 7.97
N GLY A 68 -12.61 15.64 9.13
CA GLY A 68 -12.21 15.02 10.39
C GLY A 68 -10.79 15.36 10.81
N LEU A 69 -10.00 14.38 11.25
CA LEU A 69 -8.64 14.55 11.81
C LEU A 69 -7.77 15.55 11.04
N ILE A 70 -7.64 15.40 9.71
CA ILE A 70 -6.70 16.20 8.91
C ILE A 70 -7.05 17.69 8.93
N LYS A 71 -8.35 18.03 8.95
CA LYS A 71 -8.87 19.41 8.93
C LYS A 71 -9.15 19.96 10.34
N GLY A 72 -9.77 19.15 11.19
CA GLY A 72 -10.25 19.52 12.52
C GLY A 72 -9.19 19.52 13.62
N LEU A 73 -8.04 18.84 13.46
CA LEU A 73 -6.97 18.89 14.45
C LEU A 73 -6.61 20.35 14.78
N ASN A 74 -6.61 20.69 16.07
CA ASN A 74 -6.09 21.96 16.55
C ASN A 74 -5.19 21.67 17.76
N PRO A 75 -3.97 21.16 17.54
CA PRO A 75 -3.00 21.06 18.61
C PRO A 75 -2.82 22.47 19.18
N LEU A 76 -3.05 22.60 20.48
CA LEU A 76 -2.70 23.81 21.21
C LEU A 76 -1.18 24.06 21.06
N ASN A 77 -0.67 25.17 21.60
CA ASN A 77 0.78 25.42 21.60
C ASN A 77 1.62 24.39 22.41
N SER A 78 0.99 23.32 22.91
CA SER A 78 1.63 22.11 23.40
C SER A 78 2.61 21.49 22.39
N ASN A 79 3.64 20.85 22.93
CA ASN A 79 4.60 20.04 22.17
C ASN A 79 4.51 18.54 22.51
N SER A 80 3.45 18.13 23.23
CA SER A 80 3.15 16.74 23.59
C SER A 80 1.70 16.41 23.26
N CYS A 81 1.43 15.13 23.01
CA CYS A 81 0.09 14.58 22.90
C CYS A 81 0.05 13.19 23.54
N VAL A 82 -1.09 12.82 24.12
CA VAL A 82 -1.32 11.47 24.67
C VAL A 82 -2.32 10.75 23.78
N LEU A 83 -1.95 9.58 23.28
CA LEU A 83 -2.80 8.74 22.46
C LEU A 83 -3.37 7.60 23.32
N MET A 84 -4.69 7.57 23.46
CA MET A 84 -5.41 6.48 24.10
C MET A 84 -5.83 5.48 23.03
N VAL A 85 -5.13 4.35 22.99
CA VAL A 85 -5.44 3.21 22.12
C VAL A 85 -6.33 2.23 22.91
N PRO A 86 -7.51 1.84 22.40
CA PRO A 86 -8.36 0.87 23.07
C PRO A 86 -7.69 -0.51 23.06
N GLU A 87 -7.76 -1.24 24.18
CA GLU A 87 -7.24 -2.61 24.23
C GLU A 87 -8.16 -3.57 23.45
N ASP A 88 -7.58 -4.49 22.68
CA ASP A 88 -8.30 -5.67 22.22
C ASP A 88 -8.40 -6.69 23.37
N PRO A 89 -9.60 -7.09 23.83
CA PRO A 89 -9.75 -7.93 25.02
C PRO A 89 -9.03 -9.29 24.91
N VAL A 90 -9.00 -9.88 23.72
CA VAL A 90 -8.40 -11.20 23.50
C VAL A 90 -6.87 -11.09 23.46
N LEU A 91 -6.33 -10.02 22.87
CA LEU A 91 -4.89 -9.74 22.94
C LEU A 91 -4.44 -9.37 24.36
N ALA A 92 -5.27 -8.64 25.11
CA ALA A 92 -4.99 -8.26 26.51
C ALA A 92 -4.93 -9.48 27.43
N GLU A 93 -5.92 -10.38 27.36
CA GLU A 93 -5.94 -11.65 28.09
C GLU A 93 -4.69 -12.50 27.82
N ASN A 94 -4.26 -12.54 26.55
CA ASN A 94 -3.08 -13.30 26.12
C ASN A 94 -1.75 -12.52 26.28
N LYS A 95 -1.77 -11.27 26.77
CA LYS A 95 -0.59 -10.38 26.93
C LYS A 95 0.16 -10.09 25.61
N LEU A 96 -0.57 -10.01 24.50
CA LEU A 96 -0.05 -9.80 23.14
C LEU A 96 -0.33 -8.39 22.58
N GLY A 97 -0.45 -7.39 23.46
CA GLY A 97 -0.70 -5.99 23.10
C GLY A 97 0.46 -5.29 22.37
N LEU A 98 0.42 -3.95 22.37
CA LEU A 98 1.46 -3.12 21.77
C LEU A 98 2.78 -3.19 22.56
N ASP A 99 3.90 -3.35 21.84
CA ASP A 99 5.26 -3.22 22.38
C ASP A 99 5.77 -1.78 22.13
N TYR A 100 6.39 -1.15 23.12
CA TYR A 100 7.03 0.16 23.00
C TYR A 100 8.01 0.25 21.81
N ARG A 101 8.81 -0.80 21.55
CA ARG A 101 9.78 -0.79 20.44
C ARG A 101 9.08 -0.83 19.09
N GLU A 102 7.99 -1.59 18.99
CA GLU A 102 7.15 -1.69 17.80
C GLU A 102 6.36 -0.40 17.54
N VAL A 103 5.81 0.24 18.58
CA VAL A 103 5.16 1.55 18.51
C VAL A 103 6.14 2.63 18.05
N HIS A 104 7.35 2.68 18.61
CA HIS A 104 8.40 3.58 18.17
C HIS A 104 8.81 3.34 16.71
N GLN A 105 8.93 2.07 16.29
CA GLN A 105 9.21 1.71 14.90
C GLN A 105 8.11 2.21 13.95
N VAL A 106 6.83 1.98 14.29
CA VAL A 106 5.67 2.44 13.51
C VAL A 106 5.65 3.97 13.37
N ILE A 107 5.82 4.70 14.47
CA ILE A 107 5.82 6.18 14.44
C ILE A 107 7.02 6.69 13.62
N ARG A 108 8.20 6.08 13.75
CA ARG A 108 9.39 6.44 12.97
C ARG A 108 9.16 6.23 11.47
N GLU A 109 8.66 5.06 11.07
CA GLU A 109 8.40 4.72 9.68
C GLU A 109 7.36 5.64 9.04
N LEU A 110 6.25 5.92 9.73
CA LEU A 110 5.27 6.91 9.29
C LEU A 110 5.86 8.32 9.21
N THR A 111 6.73 8.71 10.14
CA THR A 111 7.39 10.02 10.11
C THR A 111 8.27 10.17 8.87
N TYR A 112 9.13 9.18 8.56
CA TYR A 112 9.91 9.21 7.32
C TYR A 112 9.01 9.16 6.07
N GLY A 113 8.01 8.27 6.04
CA GLY A 113 7.05 8.15 4.94
C GLY A 113 6.35 9.47 4.62
N ILE A 114 5.74 10.09 5.63
CA ILE A 114 4.87 11.27 5.47
C ILE A 114 5.69 12.57 5.35
N TYR A 115 6.77 12.76 6.10
CA TYR A 115 7.50 14.05 6.17
C TYR A 115 8.73 14.16 5.26
N VAL A 116 9.28 13.04 4.79
CA VAL A 116 10.41 13.02 3.85
C VAL A 116 10.01 12.46 2.50
N LEU A 117 9.30 11.33 2.49
CA LEU A 117 9.06 10.57 1.27
C LEU A 117 7.74 10.91 0.56
N ASN A 118 6.92 11.78 1.15
CA ASN A 118 5.58 12.16 0.66
C ASN A 118 4.70 10.93 0.36
N GLN A 119 4.70 9.94 1.24
CA GLN A 119 4.03 8.65 1.05
C GLN A 119 3.25 8.22 2.28
N THR A 120 2.13 7.56 2.03
CA THR A 120 1.26 6.91 3.02
C THR A 120 1.29 5.39 2.81
N PRO A 121 1.12 4.57 3.87
CA PRO A 121 1.16 3.13 3.72
C PRO A 121 -0.08 2.58 3.01
N SER A 122 0.15 1.62 2.11
CA SER A 122 -0.86 0.81 1.41
C SER A 122 -0.16 -0.37 0.74
N ILE A 123 -0.92 -1.36 0.24
CA ILE A 123 -0.39 -2.44 -0.59
C ILE A 123 -1.36 -2.80 -1.71
N SER A 124 -0.83 -3.21 -2.86
CA SER A 124 -1.58 -3.85 -3.95
C SER A 124 -0.84 -5.09 -4.44
N LEU A 125 -1.52 -6.24 -4.45
CA LEU A 125 -0.99 -7.49 -4.99
C LEU A 125 -1.29 -7.58 -6.49
N GLU A 126 -0.25 -7.73 -7.30
CA GLU A 126 -0.32 -7.63 -8.77
C GLU A 126 0.26 -8.86 -9.48
N ALA A 127 -0.49 -9.42 -10.43
CA ALA A 127 -0.03 -10.59 -11.19
C ALA A 127 1.24 -10.31 -12.02
N LEU A 128 2.23 -11.18 -11.90
CA LEU A 128 3.34 -11.29 -12.84
C LEU A 128 2.95 -12.17 -14.04
N TYR A 129 3.74 -12.10 -15.10
CA TYR A 129 3.51 -12.87 -16.33
C TYR A 129 3.51 -14.39 -16.14
N ASP A 130 4.13 -14.86 -15.06
CA ASP A 130 4.29 -16.26 -14.66
C ASP A 130 3.36 -16.69 -13.52
N GLN A 131 2.34 -15.90 -13.20
CA GLN A 131 1.44 -16.09 -12.05
C GLN A 131 2.10 -15.96 -10.66
N GLY A 132 3.40 -15.59 -10.59
CA GLY A 132 3.92 -15.00 -9.35
C GLY A 132 3.16 -13.73 -8.99
N THR A 133 3.19 -13.31 -7.73
CA THR A 133 2.51 -12.10 -7.28
C THR A 133 3.54 -11.06 -6.87
N TRP A 134 3.38 -9.83 -7.35
CA TRP A 134 4.19 -8.67 -6.98
C TRP A 134 3.56 -7.92 -5.82
N CYS A 135 4.35 -7.63 -4.78
CA CYS A 135 3.91 -6.82 -3.64
C CYS A 135 4.15 -5.33 -3.93
N ASN A 136 3.15 -4.65 -4.50
CA ASN A 136 3.27 -3.21 -4.80
C ASN A 136 3.03 -2.38 -3.53
N LEU A 137 4.09 -2.17 -2.75
CA LEU A 137 4.16 -1.19 -1.66
C LEU A 137 4.64 0.17 -2.19
N PRO A 138 4.13 1.30 -1.68
CA PRO A 138 4.78 2.61 -1.85
C PRO A 138 6.24 2.52 -1.36
N PRO A 139 7.25 2.90 -2.17
CA PRO A 139 8.63 2.50 -1.91
C PRO A 139 9.20 2.88 -0.54
N GLY A 140 8.68 3.92 0.12
CA GLY A 140 9.07 4.31 1.49
C GLY A 140 8.75 3.28 2.58
N PHE A 141 7.82 2.36 2.31
CA PHE A 141 7.45 1.25 3.19
C PHE A 141 8.03 -0.11 2.74
N ASN A 142 8.95 -0.10 1.76
CA ASN A 142 9.81 -1.26 1.50
C ASN A 142 10.86 -1.42 2.59
N ASP A 143 11.03 -2.66 3.04
CA ASP A 143 11.95 -3.07 4.09
C ASP A 143 11.71 -2.27 5.39
N THR A 144 10.45 -2.25 5.82
CA THR A 144 9.95 -1.65 7.07
C THR A 144 8.91 -2.56 7.74
N HIS A 145 8.68 -2.39 9.05
CA HIS A 145 7.70 -3.18 9.81
C HIS A 145 6.27 -2.97 9.34
N ILE A 146 5.87 -1.74 9.00
CA ILE A 146 4.57 -1.47 8.40
C ILE A 146 4.41 -2.22 7.07
N GLY A 147 5.48 -2.30 6.25
CA GLY A 147 5.51 -3.14 5.05
C GLY A 147 5.29 -4.63 5.34
N GLN A 148 5.88 -5.17 6.43
CA GLN A 148 5.61 -6.54 6.88
C GLN A 148 4.14 -6.77 7.20
N LEU A 149 3.55 -5.87 8.00
CA LEU A 149 2.18 -5.99 8.47
C LEU A 149 1.20 -6.00 7.29
N LEU A 150 1.40 -5.09 6.33
CA LEU A 150 0.60 -5.01 5.11
C LEU A 150 0.69 -6.30 4.27
N ILE A 151 1.90 -6.78 3.97
CA ILE A 151 2.11 -8.03 3.21
C ILE A 151 1.49 -9.22 3.94
N SER A 152 1.74 -9.36 5.24
CA SER A 152 1.34 -10.52 6.03
C SER A 152 -0.18 -10.63 6.16
N VAL A 153 -0.87 -9.52 6.45
CA VAL A 153 -2.33 -9.48 6.56
C VAL A 153 -3.01 -9.66 5.21
N ASP A 154 -2.53 -9.01 4.14
CA ASP A 154 -3.15 -9.16 2.82
C ASP A 154 -2.93 -10.57 2.27
N TYR A 155 -1.72 -11.13 2.44
CA TYR A 155 -1.41 -12.51 2.07
C TYR A 155 -2.30 -13.50 2.80
N MET A 156 -2.47 -13.36 4.13
CA MET A 156 -3.35 -14.26 4.88
C MET A 156 -4.80 -14.14 4.39
N MET A 157 -5.31 -12.93 4.19
CA MET A 157 -6.66 -12.72 3.66
C MET A 157 -6.83 -13.39 2.29
N LYS A 158 -5.84 -13.32 1.37
CA LYS A 158 -5.95 -14.01 0.08
C LYS A 158 -5.79 -15.52 0.23
N SER A 159 -4.90 -15.99 1.10
CA SER A 159 -4.72 -17.41 1.39
C SER A 159 -5.99 -18.05 1.97
N LEU A 160 -6.71 -17.34 2.85
CA LEU A 160 -8.01 -17.74 3.37
C LEU A 160 -9.10 -17.68 2.29
N TRP A 161 -9.08 -16.65 1.43
CA TRP A 161 -10.02 -16.51 0.32
C TRP A 161 -9.88 -17.61 -0.74
N HIS A 162 -8.65 -17.95 -1.12
CA HIS A 162 -8.38 -18.98 -2.13
C HIS A 162 -8.32 -20.40 -1.56
N GLY A 163 -7.96 -20.58 -0.27
CA GLY A 163 -7.89 -21.88 0.39
C GLY A 163 -6.52 -22.54 0.49
N ALA A 164 -5.45 -21.85 0.11
CA ALA A 164 -4.09 -22.37 0.14
C ALA A 164 -3.13 -21.39 0.81
N TYR A 165 -2.11 -21.90 1.49
CA TYR A 165 -1.18 -21.10 2.29
C TYR A 165 0.23 -21.68 2.27
N PHE A 166 1.25 -20.82 2.26
CA PHE A 166 2.60 -21.18 2.69
C PHE A 166 2.98 -20.38 3.94
N PRO A 167 3.46 -21.05 5.02
CA PRO A 167 4.14 -20.38 6.13
C PRO A 167 5.32 -19.53 5.63
N LYS A 168 5.56 -18.37 6.25
CA LYS A 168 6.53 -17.35 5.77
C LYS A 168 7.90 -17.95 5.45
N GLU A 169 8.46 -18.73 6.38
CA GLU A 169 9.79 -19.34 6.25
C GLU A 169 9.89 -20.33 5.09
N LYS A 170 8.76 -20.92 4.69
CA LYS A 170 8.66 -21.82 3.53
C LYS A 170 8.40 -21.04 2.25
N ARG A 171 7.50 -20.04 2.27
CA ARG A 171 7.11 -19.24 1.11
C ARG A 171 8.30 -18.46 0.56
N THR A 172 9.11 -17.83 1.41
CA THR A 172 10.30 -17.10 0.97
C THR A 172 11.31 -18.05 0.29
N LYS A 173 11.61 -19.21 0.90
CA LYS A 173 12.52 -20.22 0.33
C LYS A 173 12.03 -20.84 -0.98
N PHE A 174 10.71 -20.98 -1.13
CA PHE A 174 10.09 -21.49 -2.36
C PHE A 174 10.07 -20.43 -3.46
N ASN A 175 9.81 -19.16 -3.11
CA ASN A 175 9.76 -18.04 -4.04
C ASN A 175 11.07 -17.86 -4.82
N ASP A 176 12.21 -18.05 -4.16
CA ASP A 176 13.54 -17.97 -4.78
C ASP A 176 13.79 -19.06 -5.85
N LYS A 177 13.08 -20.20 -5.78
CA LYS A 177 13.45 -21.44 -6.49
C LYS A 177 12.39 -22.01 -7.44
N TRP A 178 11.11 -21.72 -7.23
CA TRP A 178 10.02 -22.37 -8.00
C TRP A 178 10.16 -22.15 -9.51
N ARG A 179 10.59 -20.96 -9.94
CA ARG A 179 10.82 -20.64 -11.36
C ARG A 179 11.85 -21.54 -12.03
N GLU A 180 12.93 -21.86 -11.34
CA GLU A 180 13.97 -22.79 -11.83
C GLU A 180 13.48 -24.24 -11.73
N HIS A 181 12.85 -24.60 -10.61
CA HIS A 181 12.33 -25.94 -10.34
C HIS A 181 11.30 -26.42 -11.37
N PHE A 182 10.39 -25.53 -11.81
CA PHE A 182 9.37 -25.82 -12.81
C PHE A 182 9.77 -25.42 -14.24
N GLN A 183 11.00 -24.94 -14.44
CA GLN A 183 11.53 -24.48 -15.73
C GLN A 183 10.58 -23.47 -16.39
N VAL A 184 10.25 -22.41 -15.65
CA VAL A 184 9.26 -21.42 -16.08
C VAL A 184 9.81 -20.59 -17.23
N SER A 185 9.10 -20.63 -18.36
CA SER A 185 9.55 -20.02 -19.60
C SER A 185 9.54 -18.50 -19.52
N LYS A 186 10.74 -17.88 -19.56
CA LYS A 186 10.92 -16.40 -19.57
C LYS A 186 10.23 -15.69 -20.77
N GLN A 187 9.68 -16.44 -21.73
CA GLN A 187 8.91 -15.89 -22.85
C GLN A 187 7.42 -15.75 -22.57
N ASN A 188 6.82 -16.69 -21.84
CA ASN A 188 5.36 -16.86 -21.76
C ASN A 188 4.82 -17.15 -20.34
N GLY A 189 5.68 -17.34 -19.34
CA GLY A 189 5.32 -17.55 -17.93
C GLY A 189 4.77 -18.94 -17.58
N LYS A 190 4.77 -19.88 -18.53
CA LYS A 190 4.29 -21.25 -18.33
C LYS A 190 5.43 -22.17 -17.88
N PRO A 191 5.14 -23.22 -17.09
CA PRO A 191 6.12 -24.24 -16.75
C PRO A 191 6.39 -25.12 -17.97
N GLU A 192 7.64 -25.51 -18.20
CA GLU A 192 8.03 -26.40 -19.32
C GLU A 192 8.05 -27.89 -18.92
N LYS A 193 7.89 -28.20 -17.62
CA LYS A 193 7.84 -29.56 -17.04
C LYS A 193 6.40 -30.11 -17.07
N GLU A 194 6.12 -31.20 -17.80
CA GLU A 194 4.77 -31.79 -17.93
C GLU A 194 4.24 -32.61 -16.72
N LYS A 195 4.86 -32.50 -15.53
CA LYS A 195 4.47 -33.31 -14.35
C LYS A 195 3.34 -32.66 -13.54
N SER A 196 2.68 -33.46 -12.70
CA SER A 196 1.79 -32.95 -11.66
C SER A 196 2.57 -32.03 -10.71
N PHE A 197 2.16 -30.76 -10.64
CA PHE A 197 2.84 -29.74 -9.83
C PHE A 197 2.38 -29.76 -8.38
N LEU A 198 1.14 -30.20 -8.10
CA LEU A 198 0.54 -30.10 -6.75
C LEU A 198 1.39 -30.82 -5.67
N SER A 199 1.92 -32.02 -5.97
CA SER A 199 2.80 -32.74 -5.05
C SER A 199 4.12 -32.00 -4.78
N ASP A 200 4.65 -31.29 -5.78
CA ASP A 200 5.84 -30.46 -5.61
C ASP A 200 5.51 -29.25 -4.71
N PHE A 201 4.37 -28.58 -4.88
CA PHE A 201 3.95 -27.47 -4.00
C PHE A 201 3.72 -27.93 -2.54
N LEU A 202 3.03 -29.06 -2.35
CA LEU A 202 2.79 -29.64 -1.02
C LEU A 202 4.09 -30.06 -0.33
N SER A 203 5.04 -30.67 -1.05
CA SER A 203 6.34 -31.06 -0.48
C SER A 203 7.24 -29.87 -0.11
N HIS A 204 7.11 -28.73 -0.79
CA HIS A 204 7.72 -27.46 -0.37
C HIS A 204 6.95 -26.76 0.75
N GLY A 205 5.83 -27.34 1.19
CA GLY A 205 5.10 -26.99 2.39
C GLY A 205 3.97 -25.99 2.21
N MET A 206 3.35 -25.97 1.02
CA MET A 206 2.00 -25.45 0.85
C MET A 206 1.02 -26.29 1.68
N VAL A 207 -0.01 -25.67 2.26
CA VAL A 207 -1.02 -26.30 3.10
C VAL A 207 -2.41 -25.86 2.65
N ASP A 208 -3.38 -26.76 2.71
CA ASP A 208 -4.82 -26.45 2.62
C ASP A 208 -5.23 -25.67 3.85
N MET A 209 -5.81 -24.48 3.66
CA MET A 209 -6.22 -23.62 4.78
C MET A 209 -7.29 -24.28 5.67
N GLY A 210 -8.12 -25.17 5.12
CA GLY A 210 -9.10 -25.93 5.90
C GLY A 210 -8.48 -26.94 6.88
N LYS A 211 -7.16 -27.16 6.84
CA LYS A 211 -6.40 -28.00 7.77
C LYS A 211 -5.74 -27.17 8.89
N ASP A 212 -5.83 -25.83 8.85
CA ASP A 212 -5.43 -24.95 9.95
C ASP A 212 -6.52 -24.94 11.03
N PRO A 213 -6.22 -25.25 12.32
CA PRO A 213 -7.22 -25.28 13.39
C PRO A 213 -7.99 -23.96 13.59
N ASP A 214 -7.40 -22.81 13.27
CA ASP A 214 -8.06 -21.50 13.42
C ASP A 214 -9.12 -21.26 12.32
N TYR A 215 -9.04 -22.00 11.21
CA TYR A 215 -9.83 -21.81 9.99
C TYR A 215 -10.54 -23.09 9.51
N CYS A 216 -10.47 -24.18 10.26
CA CYS A 216 -11.02 -25.47 9.84
C CYS A 216 -12.50 -25.39 9.50
N ASP A 217 -13.27 -24.56 10.22
CA ASP A 217 -14.70 -24.35 10.01
C ASP A 217 -15.04 -23.16 9.08
N ALA A 218 -14.05 -22.42 8.57
CA ALA A 218 -14.27 -21.19 7.82
C ALA A 218 -15.09 -21.34 6.53
N TYR A 219 -15.19 -22.57 6.01
CA TYR A 219 -15.88 -22.86 4.75
C TYR A 219 -17.22 -23.60 4.94
N ASN A 220 -17.60 -23.97 6.18
CA ASN A 220 -18.75 -24.85 6.44
C ASN A 220 -20.09 -24.29 5.94
N ASP A 221 -20.26 -22.97 5.98
CA ASP A 221 -21.51 -22.28 5.65
C ASP A 221 -21.61 -21.87 4.17
N LEU A 222 -20.61 -22.21 3.34
CA LEU A 222 -20.57 -21.87 1.92
C LEU A 222 -21.32 -22.93 1.09
N GLN A 223 -22.52 -22.57 0.62
CA GLN A 223 -23.47 -23.50 -0.02
C GLN A 223 -23.09 -23.94 -1.46
N PHE A 224 -21.85 -23.75 -1.91
CA PHE A 224 -21.43 -23.99 -3.29
C PHE A 224 -21.01 -25.44 -3.58
N ASP A 225 -21.13 -26.34 -2.61
CA ASP A 225 -20.34 -27.58 -2.54
C ASP A 225 -20.93 -28.83 -3.20
N ASN A 226 -22.14 -28.78 -3.76
CA ASN A 226 -22.69 -29.94 -4.47
C ASN A 226 -22.02 -30.09 -5.86
N GLU A 227 -20.99 -30.93 -5.95
CA GLU A 227 -20.28 -31.22 -7.22
C GLU A 227 -21.14 -31.99 -8.25
N ASP A 228 -22.23 -32.65 -7.81
CA ASP A 228 -23.17 -33.36 -8.69
C ASP A 228 -24.30 -32.46 -9.23
N ASP A 229 -24.38 -31.20 -8.80
CA ASP A 229 -25.41 -30.25 -9.25
C ASP A 229 -25.01 -29.54 -10.57
N PRO A 230 -25.71 -29.77 -11.69
CA PRO A 230 -25.37 -29.17 -12.99
C PRO A 230 -25.51 -27.65 -13.03
N ASP A 231 -26.36 -27.04 -12.20
CA ASP A 231 -26.56 -25.60 -12.14
C ASP A 231 -25.48 -24.92 -11.28
N MET A 232 -25.03 -25.58 -10.21
CA MET A 232 -23.81 -25.16 -9.50
C MET A 232 -22.57 -25.23 -10.40
N ILE A 233 -22.41 -26.29 -11.22
CA ILE A 233 -21.32 -26.36 -12.20
C ILE A 233 -21.37 -25.17 -13.19
N LYS A 234 -22.56 -24.81 -13.71
CA LYS A 234 -22.73 -23.64 -14.59
C LYS A 234 -22.39 -22.33 -13.89
N GLU A 235 -22.79 -22.17 -12.63
CA GLU A 235 -22.46 -21.00 -11.81
C GLU A 235 -20.95 -20.89 -11.60
N ARG A 236 -20.28 -21.98 -11.18
CA ARG A 236 -18.81 -22.03 -11.04
C ARG A 236 -18.11 -21.63 -12.34
N ILE A 237 -18.51 -22.21 -13.48
CA ILE A 237 -17.96 -21.88 -14.81
C ILE A 237 -18.23 -20.42 -15.19
N HIS A 238 -19.35 -19.85 -14.75
CA HIS A 238 -19.68 -18.44 -14.98
C HIS A 238 -18.77 -17.53 -14.14
N PHE A 239 -18.68 -17.74 -12.82
CA PHE A 239 -17.80 -16.98 -11.92
C PHE A 239 -16.33 -17.05 -12.35
N MET A 240 -15.84 -18.24 -12.73
CA MET A 240 -14.46 -18.46 -13.16
C MET A 240 -14.04 -17.68 -14.42
N LYS A 241 -14.99 -17.14 -15.21
CA LYS A 241 -14.66 -16.25 -16.34
C LYS A 241 -14.17 -14.86 -15.92
N HIS A 242 -14.47 -14.44 -14.69
CA HIS A 242 -14.26 -13.08 -14.22
C HIS A 242 -13.15 -12.94 -13.17
N ILE A 243 -12.42 -14.03 -12.85
CA ILE A 243 -11.44 -14.06 -11.75
C ILE A 243 -10.32 -13.02 -11.87
N GLU A 244 -9.86 -12.73 -13.10
CA GLU A 244 -8.80 -11.74 -13.37
C GLU A 244 -9.31 -10.29 -13.28
N ASP A 245 -10.63 -10.08 -13.30
CA ASP A 245 -11.27 -8.78 -13.19
C ASP A 245 -11.79 -8.49 -11.76
N ILE A 246 -11.76 -9.46 -10.83
CA ILE A 246 -12.19 -9.25 -9.43
C ILE A 246 -11.00 -9.13 -8.48
N CYS A 247 -11.16 -8.53 -7.31
CA CYS A 247 -10.21 -8.67 -6.19
C CYS A 247 -10.86 -8.34 -4.84
N MET A 248 -10.26 -8.81 -3.73
CA MET A 248 -10.64 -8.39 -2.38
C MET A 248 -9.76 -7.24 -1.90
N GLN A 249 -10.36 -6.18 -1.36
CA GLN A 249 -9.66 -5.05 -0.74
C GLN A 249 -10.06 -4.89 0.72
N MET A 250 -9.09 -4.63 1.57
CA MET A 250 -9.32 -4.17 2.94
C MET A 250 -9.14 -2.65 3.01
N THR A 251 -10.04 -1.97 3.72
CA THR A 251 -9.90 -0.54 4.04
C THR A 251 -9.96 -0.36 5.54
N LEU A 252 -8.91 0.23 6.12
CA LEU A 252 -8.83 0.60 7.53
C LEU A 252 -9.30 2.05 7.71
N TYR A 253 -10.19 2.30 8.66
CA TYR A 253 -10.81 3.61 8.87
C TYR A 253 -11.02 3.90 10.37
N GLN A 254 -11.34 5.15 10.71
CA GLN A 254 -11.74 5.53 12.07
C GLN A 254 -13.27 5.61 12.16
N LYS A 255 -13.88 4.87 13.09
CA LYS A 255 -15.30 5.01 13.45
C LYS A 255 -15.57 6.28 14.23
N LYS A 256 -14.68 6.61 15.17
CA LYS A 256 -14.73 7.80 16.01
C LYS A 256 -13.31 8.27 16.31
N VAL A 257 -13.15 9.58 16.40
CA VAL A 257 -11.97 10.20 17.00
C VAL A 257 -12.47 11.19 18.05
N MET A 258 -12.15 10.93 19.32
CA MET A 258 -12.50 11.84 20.42
C MET A 258 -11.26 12.59 20.88
N HIS A 259 -11.41 13.82 21.34
CA HIS A 259 -10.31 14.57 21.95
C HIS A 259 -10.72 15.39 23.18
N GLU A 260 -9.76 15.62 24.07
CA GLU A 260 -9.79 16.62 25.12
C GLU A 260 -8.39 17.25 25.15
N LYS A 261 -8.26 18.47 24.61
CA LYS A 261 -6.98 19.21 24.49
C LYS A 261 -5.90 18.37 23.80
N ASP A 262 -4.91 17.90 24.55
CA ASP A 262 -3.75 17.14 24.07
C ASP A 262 -3.95 15.61 24.15
N ILE A 263 -5.08 15.15 24.70
CA ILE A 263 -5.47 13.73 24.75
C ILE A 263 -6.35 13.40 23.55
N TYR A 264 -5.98 12.37 22.79
CA TYR A 264 -6.73 11.85 21.65
C TYR A 264 -7.09 10.38 21.89
N MET A 265 -8.35 10.01 21.67
CA MET A 265 -8.82 8.62 21.72
C MET A 265 -9.21 8.17 20.31
N MET A 266 -8.74 6.99 19.92
CA MET A 266 -9.04 6.39 18.62
C MET A 266 -10.06 5.25 18.74
N GLU A 267 -11.00 5.17 17.81
CA GLU A 267 -11.81 3.97 17.59
C GLU A 267 -11.68 3.56 16.12
N ALA A 268 -10.79 2.60 15.85
CA ALA A 268 -10.45 2.17 14.50
C ALA A 268 -11.10 0.83 14.12
N ASP A 269 -11.54 0.72 12.87
CA ASP A 269 -12.02 -0.54 12.32
C ASP A 269 -11.55 -0.82 10.89
N MET A 270 -11.93 -1.99 10.38
CA MET A 270 -11.67 -2.40 9.01
C MET A 270 -12.95 -2.83 8.30
N THR A 271 -12.99 -2.63 6.99
CA THR A 271 -13.92 -3.32 6.10
C THR A 271 -13.14 -4.20 5.12
N ILE A 272 -13.76 -5.29 4.69
CA ILE A 272 -13.32 -6.12 3.56
C ILE A 272 -14.43 -6.04 2.54
N SER A 273 -14.07 -5.67 1.31
CA SER A 273 -14.99 -5.47 0.20
C SER A 273 -14.38 -6.00 -1.09
N SER A 274 -15.21 -6.59 -1.93
CA SER A 274 -14.84 -7.00 -3.27
C SER A 274 -14.87 -5.82 -4.25
N ILE A 275 -14.05 -5.91 -5.29
CA ILE A 275 -13.99 -4.94 -6.38
C ILE A 275 -14.11 -5.72 -7.68
N VAL A 276 -15.05 -5.31 -8.53
CA VAL A 276 -15.25 -5.85 -9.88
C VAL A 276 -14.76 -4.79 -10.88
N ARG A 277 -13.66 -5.06 -11.57
CA ARG A 277 -13.00 -4.16 -12.56
C ARG A 277 -13.56 -4.35 -13.98
N LEU A 278 -14.80 -4.79 -14.10
CA LEU A 278 -15.57 -4.84 -15.36
C LEU A 278 -16.37 -3.55 -15.56
N LEU A 279 -16.72 -3.29 -16.82
CA LEU A 279 -17.59 -2.18 -17.21
C LEU A 279 -18.94 -2.75 -17.63
N ASP A 280 -19.99 -1.95 -17.50
CA ASP A 280 -21.39 -2.30 -17.79
C ASP A 280 -21.65 -2.75 -19.24
N ASP A 281 -20.72 -2.52 -20.17
CA ASP A 281 -20.78 -3.02 -21.56
C ASP A 281 -19.98 -4.33 -21.78
N ARG A 282 -19.17 -4.74 -20.80
CA ARG A 282 -18.45 -6.04 -20.78
C ARG A 282 -19.14 -7.10 -19.94
N ILE A 283 -20.03 -6.71 -19.02
CA ILE A 283 -20.86 -7.59 -18.20
C ILE A 283 -22.27 -7.00 -18.13
N ASN A 284 -23.30 -7.82 -18.38
CA ASN A 284 -24.69 -7.37 -18.23
C ASN A 284 -25.07 -7.33 -16.74
N HIS A 285 -26.18 -6.66 -16.41
CA HIS A 285 -26.61 -6.46 -15.02
C HIS A 285 -26.84 -7.79 -14.29
N ASP A 286 -27.53 -8.75 -14.92
CA ASP A 286 -27.85 -10.05 -14.31
C ASP A 286 -26.58 -10.84 -13.97
N ASP A 287 -25.60 -10.88 -14.87
CA ASP A 287 -24.30 -11.52 -14.65
C ASP A 287 -23.46 -10.77 -13.59
N TYR A 288 -23.53 -9.44 -13.54
CA TYR A 288 -22.89 -8.64 -12.49
C TYR A 288 -23.47 -8.97 -11.11
N GLU A 289 -24.79 -8.97 -10.95
CA GLU A 289 -25.43 -9.31 -9.67
C GLU A 289 -25.15 -10.74 -9.23
N ARG A 290 -25.04 -11.69 -10.17
CA ARG A 290 -24.65 -13.08 -9.87
C ARG A 290 -23.23 -13.18 -9.33
N VAL A 291 -22.27 -12.49 -9.96
CA VAL A 291 -20.87 -12.42 -9.47
C VAL A 291 -20.82 -11.71 -8.11
N ASN A 292 -21.53 -10.59 -7.95
CA ASN A 292 -21.60 -9.79 -6.73
C ASN A 292 -22.17 -10.59 -5.55
N THR A 293 -23.28 -11.32 -5.75
CA THR A 293 -23.91 -12.18 -4.73
C THR A 293 -22.92 -13.19 -4.15
N ARG A 294 -22.13 -13.84 -5.01
CA ARG A 294 -21.09 -14.78 -4.56
C ARG A 294 -19.94 -14.08 -3.84
N LEU A 295 -19.52 -12.90 -4.30
CA LEU A 295 -18.49 -12.12 -3.64
C LEU A 295 -18.90 -11.67 -2.24
N GLN A 296 -20.16 -11.29 -2.02
CA GLN A 296 -20.69 -10.95 -0.68
C GLN A 296 -20.59 -12.13 0.30
N MET A 297 -20.84 -13.37 -0.15
CA MET A 297 -20.62 -14.56 0.67
C MET A 297 -19.14 -14.74 1.04
N HIS A 298 -18.22 -14.53 0.07
CA HIS A 298 -16.78 -14.57 0.33
C HIS A 298 -16.33 -13.44 1.29
N GLU A 299 -16.88 -12.22 1.18
CA GLU A 299 -16.61 -11.11 2.10
C GLU A 299 -17.05 -11.41 3.53
N ASN A 300 -18.24 -11.97 3.71
CA ASN A 300 -18.76 -12.37 5.03
C ASN A 300 -17.86 -13.43 5.67
N MET A 301 -17.53 -14.48 4.91
CA MET A 301 -16.59 -15.52 5.36
C MET A 301 -15.25 -14.92 5.81
N LEU A 302 -14.65 -14.03 5.03
CA LEU A 302 -13.39 -13.37 5.39
C LEU A 302 -13.54 -12.51 6.66
N ARG A 303 -14.63 -11.76 6.79
CA ARG A 303 -14.88 -10.87 7.93
C ARG A 303 -15.04 -11.63 9.25
N GLU A 304 -15.70 -12.79 9.22
CA GLU A 304 -15.95 -13.64 10.39
C GLU A 304 -14.73 -14.49 10.79
N ASN A 305 -13.89 -14.85 9.82
CA ASN A 305 -12.80 -15.80 10.05
C ASN A 305 -11.42 -15.16 10.21
N LEU A 306 -11.07 -14.06 9.50
CA LEU A 306 -9.70 -13.56 9.40
C LEU A 306 -9.01 -13.32 10.76
N MET A 307 -9.75 -12.82 11.76
CA MET A 307 -9.25 -12.52 13.11
C MET A 307 -9.22 -13.72 14.08
N LYS A 308 -9.58 -14.94 13.64
CA LYS A 308 -9.48 -16.15 14.47
C LYS A 308 -8.02 -16.52 14.79
N LYS A 309 -7.10 -16.32 13.84
CA LYS A 309 -5.67 -16.56 14.04
C LYS A 309 -5.03 -15.40 14.82
N MET A 310 -4.49 -15.70 16.00
CA MET A 310 -4.01 -14.70 16.96
C MET A 310 -2.93 -13.76 16.42
N ASP A 311 -1.96 -14.27 15.65
CA ASP A 311 -0.92 -13.44 15.02
C ASP A 311 -1.51 -12.39 14.08
N ILE A 312 -2.55 -12.75 13.32
CA ILE A 312 -3.22 -11.89 12.35
C ILE A 312 -4.08 -10.85 13.07
N ARG A 313 -4.76 -11.24 14.15
CA ARG A 313 -5.47 -10.32 15.04
C ARG A 313 -4.52 -9.27 15.63
N ARG A 314 -3.32 -9.68 16.08
CA ARG A 314 -2.28 -8.75 16.58
C ARG A 314 -1.78 -7.82 15.48
N GLN A 315 -1.49 -8.33 14.29
CA GLN A 315 -1.02 -7.52 13.16
C GLN A 315 -2.09 -6.50 12.73
N LEU A 316 -3.37 -6.91 12.70
CA LEU A 316 -4.52 -6.02 12.45
C LEU A 316 -4.69 -4.95 13.53
N PHE A 317 -4.47 -5.27 14.79
CA PHE A 317 -4.48 -4.30 15.89
C PHE A 317 -3.43 -3.19 15.69
N ILE A 318 -2.23 -3.55 15.24
CA ILE A 318 -1.18 -2.57 14.90
C ILE A 318 -1.54 -1.80 13.62
N LEU A 319 -2.10 -2.44 12.59
CA LEU A 319 -2.56 -1.74 11.39
C LEU A 319 -3.71 -0.75 11.68
N LYS A 320 -4.58 -1.04 12.65
CA LYS A 320 -5.58 -0.10 13.19
C LYS A 320 -4.92 1.12 13.87
N PHE A 321 -3.82 0.92 14.59
CA PHE A 321 -3.03 2.03 15.13
C PHE A 321 -2.33 2.84 14.01
N VAL A 322 -1.78 2.18 12.99
CA VAL A 322 -1.23 2.83 11.77
C VAL A 322 -2.32 3.64 11.03
N SER A 323 -3.56 3.16 10.97
CA SER A 323 -4.67 3.85 10.31
C SER A 323 -5.18 5.07 11.06
N PHE A 324 -4.98 5.16 12.38
CA PHE A 324 -5.17 6.39 13.13
C PHE A 324 -4.01 7.37 12.93
N LEU A 325 -2.77 6.87 13.08
CA LEU A 325 -1.56 7.69 13.00
C LEU A 325 -1.37 8.33 11.61
N THR A 326 -1.81 7.67 10.53
CA THR A 326 -1.65 8.19 9.17
C THR A 326 -2.35 9.55 8.97
N PRO A 327 -3.68 9.69 9.08
CA PRO A 327 -4.35 11.00 8.99
C PRO A 327 -3.95 11.96 10.12
N PHE A 328 -3.68 11.45 11.33
CA PHE A 328 -3.20 12.29 12.44
C PHE A 328 -1.86 12.98 12.12
N LEU A 329 -0.86 12.24 11.63
CA LEU A 329 0.46 12.79 11.27
C LEU A 329 0.41 13.66 10.01
N ILE A 330 -0.44 13.36 9.04
CA ILE A 330 -0.72 14.27 7.91
C ILE A 330 -1.29 15.59 8.43
N GLY A 331 -2.21 15.53 9.40
CA GLY A 331 -2.73 16.69 10.12
C GLY A 331 -1.62 17.48 10.80
N MET A 332 -0.79 16.84 11.62
CA MET A 332 0.33 17.47 12.31
C MET A 332 1.34 18.12 11.36
N ARG A 333 1.69 17.46 10.24
CA ARG A 333 2.54 18.03 9.18
C ARG A 333 1.99 19.35 8.65
N LYS A 334 0.68 19.43 8.35
CA LYS A 334 0.03 20.68 7.90
C LYS A 334 0.08 21.82 8.92
N ARG A 335 0.29 21.50 10.20
CA ARG A 335 0.43 22.45 11.31
C ARG A 335 1.89 22.70 11.71
N MET A 336 2.83 22.28 10.86
CA MET A 336 4.27 22.37 11.08
C MET A 336 4.76 21.66 12.35
N LYS A 337 3.99 20.69 12.86
CA LYS A 337 4.35 19.84 14.01
C LYS A 337 4.95 18.54 13.48
N ILE A 338 6.10 18.15 14.03
CA ILE A 338 6.92 17.02 13.61
C ILE A 338 7.20 16.16 14.85
N PRO A 339 6.98 14.83 14.80
CA PRO A 339 7.38 13.93 15.89
C PRO A 339 8.89 13.98 16.15
N ASP A 340 9.29 14.14 17.42
CA ASP A 340 10.69 13.96 17.83
C ASP A 340 11.01 12.46 17.90
N THR A 341 11.66 11.94 16.86
CA THR A 341 12.10 10.55 16.78
C THR A 341 13.50 10.31 17.39
N THR A 342 14.17 11.34 17.92
CA THR A 342 15.56 11.24 18.42
C THR A 342 15.66 10.46 19.74
N ARG A 343 14.55 10.41 20.50
CA ARG A 343 14.44 9.77 21.82
C ARG A 343 13.82 8.37 21.77
N PHE A 344 13.57 7.83 20.59
CA PHE A 344 12.96 6.51 20.43
C PHE A 344 13.96 5.37 20.65
N LEU A 345 13.45 4.24 21.12
CA LEU A 345 14.21 2.98 21.26
C LEU A 345 14.86 2.54 19.93
N PRO A 346 15.98 1.80 19.95
CA PRO A 346 16.68 1.33 18.75
C PRO A 346 15.77 0.64 17.72
N ASP A 347 16.04 0.90 16.44
CA ASP A 347 15.33 0.28 15.30
C ASP A 347 15.23 -1.25 15.44
N LEU A 348 14.15 -1.84 14.93
CA LEU A 348 14.08 -3.28 14.71
C LEU A 348 15.20 -3.74 13.75
N SER A 349 15.59 -5.01 13.82
CA SER A 349 16.66 -5.51 12.93
C SER A 349 16.19 -5.52 11.47
N GLU A 350 17.15 -5.49 10.53
CA GLU A 350 16.85 -5.56 9.10
C GLU A 350 15.99 -6.79 8.75
N ASP A 351 16.28 -7.96 9.34
CA ASP A 351 15.49 -9.19 9.15
C ASP A 351 14.06 -9.09 9.67
N GLN A 352 13.81 -8.30 10.73
CA GLN A 352 12.45 -8.04 11.23
C GLN A 352 11.65 -7.14 10.28
N CYS A 353 12.33 -6.26 9.52
CA CYS A 353 11.71 -5.30 8.60
C CYS A 353 11.67 -5.78 7.14
N LYS A 354 12.53 -6.72 6.72
CA LYS A 354 12.79 -7.12 5.33
C LYS A 354 11.56 -7.64 4.58
N THR A 355 11.10 -6.88 3.60
CA THR A 355 9.86 -7.12 2.85
C THR A 355 10.01 -8.17 1.74
N GLU A 356 8.95 -8.93 1.51
CA GLU A 356 8.83 -9.85 0.39
C GLU A 356 8.37 -9.06 -0.85
N GLU A 357 9.31 -8.76 -1.75
CA GLU A 357 9.04 -8.06 -3.03
C GLU A 357 8.07 -8.86 -3.93
N GLU A 358 8.10 -10.19 -3.80
CA GLU A 358 7.24 -11.12 -4.53
C GLU A 358 6.75 -12.26 -3.62
N LEU A 359 5.59 -12.81 -3.96
CA LEU A 359 5.03 -14.03 -3.38
C LEU A 359 4.91 -15.11 -4.47
N PRO A 360 5.15 -16.39 -4.14
CA PRO A 360 4.98 -17.48 -5.10
C PRO A 360 3.50 -17.66 -5.47
N PRO A 361 3.19 -18.27 -6.63
CA PRO A 361 1.82 -18.66 -6.95
C PRO A 361 1.30 -19.71 -5.95
N LEU A 362 -0.01 -19.93 -5.95
CA LEU A 362 -0.66 -21.01 -5.20
C LEU A 362 -1.31 -22.04 -6.12
N MET A 363 -1.65 -23.20 -5.56
CA MET A 363 -2.43 -24.28 -6.20
C MET A 363 -3.51 -24.78 -5.24
N LEU A 364 -4.59 -25.32 -5.78
CA LEU A 364 -5.60 -26.07 -5.03
C LEU A 364 -5.50 -27.56 -5.37
N GLY A 365 -5.68 -28.41 -4.36
CA GLY A 365 -5.92 -29.84 -4.55
C GLY A 365 -7.41 -30.13 -4.69
N ASP A 366 -7.73 -31.23 -5.38
CA ASP A 366 -9.10 -31.72 -5.49
C ASP A 366 -9.69 -32.00 -4.07
N ASP A 367 -8.85 -32.37 -3.10
CA ASP A 367 -9.19 -32.64 -1.69
C ASP A 367 -9.25 -31.40 -0.77
N PHE A 368 -8.92 -30.19 -1.28
CA PHE A 368 -8.87 -29.00 -0.43
C PHE A 368 -10.28 -28.56 -0.01
N LYS A 369 -10.42 -28.13 1.25
CA LYS A 369 -11.74 -27.76 1.81
C LYS A 369 -12.33 -26.49 1.20
N CYS A 370 -11.50 -25.54 0.81
CA CYS A 370 -12.00 -24.32 0.16
C CYS A 370 -12.41 -24.60 -1.28
N LYS A 371 -13.63 -24.18 -1.63
CA LYS A 371 -14.27 -24.39 -2.93
C LYS A 371 -14.70 -23.07 -3.59
N ASN A 372 -14.05 -21.96 -3.22
CA ASN A 372 -14.32 -20.63 -3.76
C ASN A 372 -13.88 -20.48 -5.24
N PHE A 373 -12.86 -21.24 -5.66
CA PHE A 373 -12.25 -21.17 -6.99
C PHE A 373 -11.98 -22.56 -7.54
N TYR A 374 -12.10 -22.71 -8.86
CA TYR A 374 -11.88 -23.95 -9.60
C TYR A 374 -10.90 -23.71 -10.75
N PRO A 375 -9.61 -23.43 -10.46
CA PRO A 375 -8.60 -23.33 -11.51
C PRO A 375 -8.53 -24.65 -12.31
N ASP A 376 -8.25 -24.58 -13.60
CA ASP A 376 -8.10 -25.80 -14.40
C ASP A 376 -7.06 -26.73 -13.78
N LYS A 377 -7.30 -28.05 -13.85
CA LYS A 377 -6.43 -29.05 -13.21
C LYS A 377 -4.96 -28.85 -13.60
N ASN A 378 -4.10 -28.95 -12.60
CA ASN A 378 -2.65 -28.74 -12.70
C ASN A 378 -2.24 -27.32 -13.16
N LYS A 379 -3.03 -26.29 -12.85
CA LYS A 379 -2.61 -24.88 -12.95
C LYS A 379 -2.45 -24.23 -11.57
N TYR A 380 -1.52 -23.27 -11.53
CA TYR A 380 -1.29 -22.39 -10.40
C TYR A 380 -1.75 -20.96 -10.72
N PHE A 381 -2.03 -20.16 -9.70
CA PHE A 381 -2.62 -18.82 -9.80
C PHE A 381 -1.91 -17.80 -8.91
N HIS A 382 -2.01 -16.52 -9.29
CA HIS A 382 -1.53 -15.38 -8.52
C HIS A 382 -2.56 -14.92 -7.47
N LEU A 383 -2.15 -14.05 -6.56
CA LEU A 383 -3.01 -13.41 -5.56
C LEU A 383 -3.30 -11.97 -5.95
N HIS A 384 -4.53 -11.51 -5.70
CA HIS A 384 -5.01 -10.21 -6.18
C HIS A 384 -5.83 -9.47 -5.12
N GLY A 385 -5.51 -8.19 -4.92
CA GLY A 385 -6.17 -7.33 -3.93
C GLY A 385 -5.25 -6.29 -3.33
N GLY A 386 -5.55 -5.84 -2.11
CA GLY A 386 -4.69 -4.91 -1.37
C GLY A 386 -5.30 -4.40 -0.07
N ILE A 387 -4.54 -3.54 0.63
CA ILE A 387 -4.96 -2.83 1.84
C ILE A 387 -4.78 -1.32 1.62
N ASN A 388 -5.84 -0.56 1.92
CA ASN A 388 -5.88 0.89 1.94
C ASN A 388 -6.13 1.41 3.37
N ILE A 389 -5.82 2.69 3.58
CA ILE A 389 -6.18 3.45 4.78
C ILE A 389 -7.03 4.63 4.33
N ASP A 390 -8.16 4.85 5.00
CA ASP A 390 -8.97 6.04 4.81
C ASP A 390 -8.31 7.25 5.47
N PHE A 391 -8.34 8.40 4.79
CA PHE A 391 -7.81 9.67 5.28
C PHE A 391 -8.91 10.59 5.78
N GLU A 392 -10.15 10.37 5.37
CA GLU A 392 -11.31 11.05 5.94
C GLU A 392 -11.70 10.34 7.24
N THR A 393 -12.07 11.14 8.23
CA THR A 393 -12.72 10.64 9.44
C THR A 393 -13.94 11.51 9.70
N ASP A 394 -14.84 11.03 10.55
CA ASP A 394 -15.84 11.91 11.15
C ASP A 394 -15.19 13.07 11.92
N ASP A 395 -15.99 14.11 12.19
CA ASP A 395 -15.57 15.26 12.99
C ASP A 395 -15.19 14.84 14.42
N LEU A 396 -14.32 15.63 15.05
CA LEU A 396 -13.76 15.33 16.36
C LEU A 396 -14.82 15.43 17.47
N GLU A 397 -15.07 14.31 18.14
CA GLU A 397 -16.02 14.23 19.26
C GLU A 397 -15.37 14.63 20.60
N ALA A 398 -16.20 15.01 21.59
CA ALA A 398 -15.75 15.20 22.96
C ALA A 398 -15.50 13.83 23.64
N THR A 399 -14.49 13.75 24.51
CA THR A 399 -14.23 12.51 25.28
C THR A 399 -15.32 12.21 26.31
N PRO A 400 -15.45 10.95 26.78
CA PRO A 400 -16.25 10.62 27.95
C PRO A 400 -15.87 11.47 29.18
N ARG A 401 -16.85 11.78 30.04
CA ARG A 401 -16.66 12.67 31.20
C ARG A 401 -15.60 12.16 32.16
N GLU A 402 -15.43 10.84 32.23
CA GLU A 402 -14.43 10.12 33.02
C GLU A 402 -13.01 10.51 32.60
N VAL A 403 -12.77 10.72 31.31
CA VAL A 403 -11.48 11.15 30.74
C VAL A 403 -11.26 12.64 31.04
N THR A 404 -12.28 13.48 30.80
CA THR A 404 -12.21 14.93 31.10
C THR A 404 -11.93 15.18 32.59
N ASN A 405 -12.60 14.46 33.48
CA ASN A 405 -12.44 14.57 34.94
C ASN A 405 -11.05 14.09 35.42
N ARG A 406 -10.40 13.19 34.67
CA ARG A 406 -9.08 12.62 35.02
C ARG A 406 -7.95 13.10 34.12
N TYR A 407 -8.17 14.19 33.37
CA TYR A 407 -7.21 14.75 32.41
C TYR A 407 -5.78 14.86 32.99
N SER A 408 -5.65 15.50 34.15
CA SER A 408 -4.36 15.70 34.83
C SER A 408 -3.71 14.40 35.28
N ASP A 409 -4.49 13.43 35.78
CA ASP A 409 -3.97 12.10 36.18
C ASP A 409 -3.41 11.35 34.97
N ILE A 410 -4.13 11.39 33.85
CA ILE A 410 -3.76 10.69 32.61
C ILE A 410 -2.47 11.30 32.04
N LEU A 411 -2.36 12.63 32.00
CA LEU A 411 -1.12 13.30 31.59
C LEU A 411 0.05 12.95 32.50
N ALA A 412 -0.13 13.03 33.82
CA ALA A 412 0.93 12.72 34.79
C ALA A 412 1.39 11.26 34.69
N MET A 413 0.45 10.32 34.48
CA MET A 413 0.76 8.90 34.27
C MET A 413 1.51 8.67 32.95
N ALA A 414 1.10 9.32 31.87
CA ALA A 414 1.75 9.23 30.57
C ALA A 414 3.17 9.82 30.61
N GLU A 415 3.37 10.96 31.27
CA GLU A 415 4.68 11.59 31.46
C GLU A 415 5.61 10.72 32.30
N GLN A 416 5.15 10.17 33.42
CA GLN A 416 5.92 9.22 34.24
C GLN A 416 6.29 7.95 33.45
N GLY A 417 5.35 7.42 32.66
CA GLY A 417 5.58 6.27 31.77
C GLY A 417 6.64 6.57 30.70
N PHE A 418 6.56 7.75 30.06
CA PHE A 418 7.54 8.22 29.09
C PHE A 418 8.92 8.39 29.70
N ILE A 419 9.04 9.09 30.83
CA ILE A 419 10.31 9.28 31.57
C ILE A 419 10.93 7.92 31.92
N LYS A 420 10.12 6.98 32.42
CA LYS A 420 10.58 5.63 32.73
C LYS A 420 11.10 4.91 31.47
N ALA A 421 10.36 4.95 30.36
CA ALA A 421 10.74 4.30 29.11
C ALA A 421 12.07 4.85 28.54
N ILE A 422 12.26 6.18 28.54
CA ILE A 422 13.50 6.79 28.02
C ILE A 422 14.69 6.63 28.98
N SER A 423 14.45 6.48 30.28
CA SER A 423 15.52 6.33 31.30
C SER A 423 16.31 5.00 31.22
N MET A 424 15.87 4.04 30.40
CA MET A 424 16.44 2.69 30.37
C MET A 424 17.61 2.50 29.39
N GLU A 425 17.93 3.49 28.53
CA GLU A 425 19.08 3.45 27.62
C GLU A 425 19.76 4.82 27.44
N THR A 426 21.00 4.82 26.93
CA THR A 426 21.83 6.03 26.77
C THR A 426 21.36 6.91 25.60
N ILE A 427 20.40 7.80 25.87
CA ILE A 427 19.86 8.77 24.91
C ILE A 427 20.97 9.70 24.38
N LYS A 428 20.99 9.96 23.06
CA LYS A 428 21.84 11.01 22.45
C LYS A 428 21.02 12.27 22.20
N GLU A 429 21.17 13.28 23.05
CA GLU A 429 20.59 14.62 22.82
C GLU A 429 20.92 15.14 21.42
N HIS A 430 19.90 15.42 20.59
CA HIS A 430 20.05 16.14 19.34
C HIS A 430 18.93 17.17 19.17
N TYR A 431 19.31 18.27 18.53
CA TYR A 431 18.50 19.49 18.38
C TYR A 431 17.47 19.38 17.25
N GLU A 432 16.62 20.41 17.20
CA GLU A 432 15.56 20.79 16.26
C GLU A 432 15.54 20.12 14.85
N PRO A 433 14.35 20.01 14.21
CA PRO A 433 14.13 19.15 13.02
C PRO A 433 14.74 19.63 11.68
N ALA A 434 15.95 20.22 11.71
CA ALA A 434 16.79 20.47 10.54
C ALA A 434 17.07 19.20 9.71
N TRP A 435 16.97 18.02 10.31
CA TRP A 435 17.14 16.73 9.61
C TRP A 435 16.14 16.55 8.44
N ILE A 436 14.88 17.00 8.58
CA ILE A 436 13.89 16.92 7.49
C ILE A 436 14.32 17.77 6.29
N LYS A 437 14.91 18.94 6.54
CA LYS A 437 15.45 19.81 5.49
C LYS A 437 16.64 19.13 4.80
N ALA A 438 17.56 18.53 5.55
CA ALA A 438 18.71 17.81 4.98
C ALA A 438 18.27 16.62 4.11
N PHE A 439 17.30 15.82 4.58
CA PHE A 439 16.78 14.67 3.84
C PHE A 439 16.01 15.08 2.58
N ASN A 440 15.13 16.09 2.66
CA ASN A 440 14.41 16.60 1.48
C ASN A 440 15.38 17.24 0.46
N THR A 441 16.41 17.95 0.92
CA THR A 441 17.47 18.48 0.06
C THR A 441 18.19 17.34 -0.66
N LYS A 442 18.55 16.28 0.06
CA LYS A 442 19.22 15.10 -0.51
C LYS A 442 18.37 14.42 -1.59
N LEU A 443 17.07 14.24 -1.33
CA LEU A 443 16.16 13.58 -2.26
C LEU A 443 15.91 14.42 -3.54
N THR A 444 15.63 15.71 -3.37
CA THR A 444 15.20 16.59 -4.48
C THR A 444 16.34 17.21 -5.28
N ILE A 445 17.50 17.46 -4.67
CA ILE A 445 18.64 18.10 -5.35
C ILE A 445 19.64 17.04 -5.86
N ASP A 446 20.12 16.14 -4.99
CA ASP A 446 21.16 15.19 -5.37
C ASP A 446 20.58 13.98 -6.10
N LEU A 447 19.61 13.31 -5.48
CA LEU A 447 19.14 12.00 -5.93
C LEU A 447 18.24 12.12 -7.17
N GLU A 448 17.33 13.10 -7.24
CA GLU A 448 16.54 13.33 -8.45
C GLU A 448 17.44 13.56 -9.68
N ARG A 449 18.46 14.42 -9.57
CA ARG A 449 19.39 14.72 -10.67
C ARG A 449 20.27 13.53 -11.05
N LYS A 450 20.65 12.69 -10.08
CA LYS A 450 21.49 11.51 -10.31
C LYS A 450 20.72 10.34 -10.94
N TYR A 451 19.45 10.16 -10.59
CA TYR A 451 18.67 8.98 -10.95
C TYR A 451 17.65 9.20 -12.07
N LEU A 452 17.27 10.45 -12.40
CA LEU A 452 16.36 10.76 -13.52
C LEU A 452 17.08 11.46 -14.69
N PRO A 453 16.63 11.27 -15.95
CA PRO A 453 15.50 10.45 -16.38
C PRO A 453 15.81 8.94 -16.36
N LEU A 454 14.75 8.13 -16.30
CA LEU A 454 14.83 6.68 -16.45
C LEU A 454 15.46 6.31 -17.79
N GLN A 455 16.32 5.30 -17.80
CA GLN A 455 16.91 4.75 -19.03
C GLN A 455 16.02 3.62 -19.56
N ASP A 456 15.99 3.44 -20.89
CA ASP A 456 15.09 2.46 -21.52
C ASP A 456 15.39 1.02 -21.12
N THR A 457 16.66 0.62 -20.96
CA THR A 457 17.00 -0.77 -20.64
C THR A 457 16.46 -1.21 -19.27
N PRO A 458 16.76 -0.51 -18.14
CA PRO A 458 16.14 -0.83 -16.84
C PRO A 458 14.61 -0.83 -16.86
N MET A 459 13.99 0.11 -17.60
CA MET A 459 12.53 0.13 -17.76
C MET A 459 12.00 -1.14 -18.43
N TRP A 460 12.63 -1.58 -19.53
CA TRP A 460 12.20 -2.76 -20.25
C TRP A 460 12.45 -4.05 -19.46
N ASP A 461 13.47 -4.11 -18.61
CA ASP A 461 13.70 -5.25 -17.71
C ASP A 461 12.56 -5.42 -16.69
N ILE A 462 12.11 -4.33 -16.07
CA ILE A 462 10.92 -4.33 -15.20
C ILE A 462 9.66 -4.72 -15.99
N PHE A 463 9.47 -4.20 -17.22
CA PHE A 463 8.35 -4.63 -18.07
C PHE A 463 8.40 -6.12 -18.43
N VAL A 464 9.58 -6.68 -18.69
CA VAL A 464 9.76 -8.12 -18.89
C VAL A 464 9.41 -8.90 -17.62
N LYS A 465 9.77 -8.39 -16.43
CA LYS A 465 9.38 -8.97 -15.13
C LYS A 465 7.85 -9.01 -14.95
N HIS A 466 7.11 -7.95 -15.28
CA HIS A 466 5.65 -7.93 -15.13
C HIS A 466 4.87 -8.62 -16.26
N PHE A 467 5.38 -8.63 -17.50
CA PHE A 467 4.60 -9.01 -18.69
C PHE A 467 5.21 -10.12 -19.55
N GLY A 468 6.46 -10.51 -19.30
CA GLY A 468 7.20 -11.48 -20.11
C GLY A 468 7.67 -10.91 -21.44
N LYS A 469 8.72 -11.50 -22.02
CA LYS A 469 9.38 -10.97 -23.22
C LYS A 469 8.43 -10.79 -24.41
N LYS A 470 7.53 -11.74 -24.65
CA LYS A 470 6.60 -11.73 -25.80
C LYS A 470 5.55 -10.62 -25.72
N LYS A 471 4.99 -10.34 -24.54
CA LYS A 471 4.00 -9.26 -24.34
C LYS A 471 4.69 -7.90 -24.35
N THR A 472 5.86 -7.78 -23.70
CA THR A 472 6.66 -6.55 -23.65
C THR A 472 6.97 -5.98 -25.04
N GLY A 473 7.26 -6.83 -26.03
CA GLY A 473 7.43 -6.38 -27.42
C GLY A 473 6.22 -5.63 -27.99
N LYS A 474 4.99 -6.03 -27.64
CA LYS A 474 3.73 -5.36 -28.04
C LYS A 474 3.43 -4.10 -27.20
N LEU A 475 3.95 -4.03 -25.98
CA LEU A 475 3.81 -2.88 -25.09
C LEU A 475 4.72 -1.69 -25.48
N LYS A 476 5.59 -1.87 -26.48
CA LYS A 476 6.36 -0.76 -27.09
C LYS A 476 5.52 0.18 -27.95
N ALA A 477 4.28 -0.17 -28.28
CA ALA A 477 3.37 0.69 -29.03
C ALA A 477 2.82 1.85 -28.16
N GLN A 478 2.52 2.99 -28.79
CA GLN A 478 2.45 4.29 -28.10
C GLN A 478 1.50 4.36 -26.89
N MET A 479 0.34 3.71 -26.96
CA MET A 479 -0.67 3.74 -25.89
C MET A 479 -0.74 2.45 -25.06
N THR A 480 -0.22 1.32 -25.56
CA THR A 480 -0.35 0.03 -24.86
C THR A 480 0.58 -0.07 -23.65
N GLY A 481 1.81 0.45 -23.77
CA GLY A 481 2.76 0.53 -22.67
C GLY A 481 2.31 1.42 -21.52
N PRO A 482 1.95 2.70 -21.76
CA PRO A 482 1.41 3.58 -20.72
C PRO A 482 0.14 3.01 -20.05
N ARG A 483 -0.76 2.38 -20.82
CA ARG A 483 -1.95 1.71 -20.26
C ARG A 483 -1.56 0.56 -19.32
N ALA A 484 -0.58 -0.26 -19.72
CA ALA A 484 -0.10 -1.37 -18.90
C ALA A 484 0.59 -0.90 -17.61
N ALA A 485 1.38 0.19 -17.67
CA ALA A 485 1.95 0.83 -16.48
C ALA A 485 0.87 1.45 -15.57
N ALA A 486 -0.16 2.06 -16.15
CA ALA A 486 -1.31 2.62 -15.43
C ALA A 486 -2.13 1.56 -14.69
N ILE A 487 -2.30 0.37 -15.27
CA ILE A 487 -2.98 -0.75 -14.60
C ILE A 487 -2.12 -1.29 -13.45
N ARG A 488 -0.83 -1.57 -13.70
CA ARG A 488 0.09 -2.16 -12.69
C ARG A 488 0.56 -1.19 -11.60
N GLY A 489 0.38 0.12 -11.77
CA GLY A 489 0.86 1.12 -10.82
C GLY A 489 2.37 1.34 -10.86
N LEU A 490 2.98 1.27 -12.06
CA LEU A 490 4.41 1.49 -12.28
C LEU A 490 4.67 2.97 -12.59
N VAL A 491 4.85 3.78 -11.54
CA VAL A 491 4.74 5.24 -11.59
C VAL A 491 5.85 5.87 -12.43
N ILE A 492 7.13 5.57 -12.18
CA ILE A 492 8.23 6.22 -12.92
C ILE A 492 8.29 5.74 -14.37
N ILE A 493 7.88 4.50 -14.63
CA ILE A 493 7.77 3.97 -16.00
C ILE A 493 6.64 4.67 -16.75
N PHE A 494 5.47 4.83 -16.12
CA PHE A 494 4.36 5.60 -16.69
C PHE A 494 4.78 7.03 -17.04
N VAL A 495 5.44 7.73 -16.11
CA VAL A 495 5.96 9.10 -16.31
C VAL A 495 6.96 9.15 -17.47
N HIS A 496 7.92 8.20 -17.53
CA HIS A 496 8.92 8.15 -18.60
C HIS A 496 8.29 7.90 -19.96
N MET A 497 7.36 6.93 -20.07
CA MET A 497 6.67 6.65 -21.33
C MET A 497 5.78 7.83 -21.77
N CYS A 498 5.10 8.52 -20.85
CA CYS A 498 4.34 9.73 -21.20
C CYS A 498 5.25 10.83 -21.76
N ARG A 499 6.40 11.10 -21.11
CA ARG A 499 7.38 12.08 -21.58
C ARG A 499 7.96 11.71 -22.95
N LYS A 500 8.43 10.46 -23.11
CA LYS A 500 9.18 10.01 -24.29
C LYS A 500 8.29 9.66 -25.48
N THR A 501 7.18 8.96 -25.24
CA THR A 501 6.38 8.30 -26.29
C THR A 501 5.21 9.17 -26.76
N LEU A 502 4.69 10.03 -25.89
CA LEU A 502 3.56 10.93 -26.19
C LEU A 502 4.00 12.38 -26.47
N GLY A 503 5.25 12.74 -26.15
CA GLY A 503 5.93 13.93 -26.67
C GLY A 503 5.22 15.24 -26.36
N GLN A 504 4.85 15.46 -25.10
CA GLN A 504 4.11 16.63 -24.58
C GLN A 504 2.75 16.96 -25.25
N GLN A 505 2.30 16.19 -26.24
CA GLN A 505 1.02 16.43 -26.91
C GLN A 505 -0.16 15.91 -26.06
N MET A 506 -0.84 16.82 -25.36
CA MET A 506 -2.01 16.51 -24.51
C MET A 506 -3.07 15.66 -25.20
N SER A 507 -3.32 15.89 -26.49
CA SER A 507 -4.28 15.14 -27.30
C SER A 507 -4.02 13.63 -27.38
N ARG A 508 -2.79 13.19 -27.04
CA ARG A 508 -2.44 11.77 -26.93
C ARG A 508 -2.68 11.19 -25.54
N LEU A 509 -2.49 11.98 -24.48
CA LEU A 509 -2.76 11.56 -23.09
C LEU A 509 -4.26 11.35 -22.84
N THR A 510 -5.09 12.19 -23.46
CA THR A 510 -6.56 12.09 -23.44
C THR A 510 -7.12 11.08 -24.44
N LYS A 511 -6.27 10.47 -25.30
CA LYS A 511 -6.74 9.52 -26.31
C LYS A 511 -7.35 8.29 -25.63
N GLN A 512 -8.60 8.03 -25.99
CA GLN A 512 -9.34 6.87 -25.55
C GLN A 512 -9.04 5.64 -26.42
N ASP A 513 -9.23 4.47 -25.83
CA ASP A 513 -9.04 3.17 -26.48
C ASP A 513 -10.30 2.68 -27.22
N GLU A 514 -10.23 1.46 -27.75
CA GLU A 514 -11.32 0.76 -28.41
C GLU A 514 -12.59 0.59 -27.55
N HIS A 515 -12.47 0.72 -26.22
CA HIS A 515 -13.60 0.72 -25.28
C HIS A 515 -13.97 2.13 -24.81
N GLY A 516 -13.37 3.21 -25.35
CA GLY A 516 -13.61 4.57 -24.90
C GLY A 516 -12.87 4.96 -23.61
N LEU A 517 -11.92 4.14 -23.12
CA LEU A 517 -11.19 4.44 -21.88
C LEU A 517 -9.88 5.18 -22.16
N SER A 518 -9.63 6.26 -21.42
CA SER A 518 -8.33 6.96 -21.41
C SER A 518 -7.39 6.39 -20.34
N LEU A 519 -6.12 6.82 -20.34
CA LEU A 519 -5.16 6.43 -19.30
C LEU A 519 -5.63 6.77 -17.88
N LEU A 520 -6.42 7.85 -17.73
CA LEU A 520 -7.02 8.25 -16.45
C LEU A 520 -8.03 7.21 -15.95
N HIS A 521 -8.90 6.71 -16.83
CA HIS A 521 -9.89 5.68 -16.48
C HIS A 521 -9.19 4.41 -15.99
N HIS A 522 -8.18 3.94 -16.73
CA HIS A 522 -7.39 2.76 -16.35
C HIS A 522 -6.66 2.93 -15.01
N ALA A 523 -6.15 4.13 -14.71
CA ALA A 523 -5.53 4.43 -13.43
C ALA A 523 -6.55 4.49 -12.26
N ALA A 524 -7.76 5.03 -12.51
CA ALA A 524 -8.84 5.09 -11.53
C ALA A 524 -9.39 3.71 -11.18
N MET A 525 -9.72 2.89 -12.19
CA MET A 525 -10.23 1.51 -12.02
C MET A 525 -9.27 0.58 -11.25
N ASN A 526 -7.99 0.93 -11.18
CA ASN A 526 -6.95 0.16 -10.47
C ASN A 526 -6.38 0.91 -9.25
N ASN A 527 -7.05 1.95 -8.76
CA ASN A 527 -6.66 2.77 -7.61
C ASN A 527 -5.17 3.21 -7.65
N ARG A 528 -4.76 3.94 -8.70
CA ARG A 528 -3.38 4.46 -8.86
C ARG A 528 -3.30 5.98 -8.71
N PRO A 529 -3.45 6.54 -7.49
CA PRO A 529 -3.50 7.98 -7.27
C PRO A 529 -2.25 8.71 -7.77
N GLN A 530 -1.06 8.11 -7.71
CA GLN A 530 0.18 8.72 -8.20
C GLN A 530 0.19 8.89 -9.74
N ILE A 531 -0.44 7.96 -10.46
CA ILE A 531 -0.57 8.01 -11.92
C ILE A 531 -1.68 9.00 -12.31
N ILE A 532 -2.77 9.06 -11.53
CA ILE A 532 -3.80 10.09 -11.67
C ILE A 532 -3.19 11.49 -11.50
N VAL A 533 -2.45 11.75 -10.41
CA VAL A 533 -1.75 13.02 -10.17
C VAL A 533 -0.80 13.38 -11.32
N SER A 534 -0.06 12.40 -11.84
CA SER A 534 0.83 12.61 -12.98
C SER A 534 0.08 13.05 -14.26
N LEU A 535 -1.10 12.48 -14.52
CA LEU A 535 -1.98 12.88 -15.63
C LEU A 535 -2.61 14.27 -15.40
N LEU A 536 -3.12 14.54 -14.20
CA LEU A 536 -3.75 15.80 -13.85
C LEU A 536 -2.77 16.98 -13.94
N ARG A 537 -1.50 16.78 -13.56
CA ARG A 537 -0.41 17.77 -13.77
C ARG A 537 -0.07 18.04 -15.24
N GLN A 538 -0.43 17.12 -16.13
CA GLN A 538 -0.37 17.32 -17.58
C GLN A 538 -1.71 17.87 -18.12
N THR A 539 -2.53 18.47 -17.24
CA THR A 539 -3.81 19.12 -17.53
C THR A 539 -4.81 18.22 -18.27
N VAL A 540 -4.77 16.92 -17.98
CA VAL A 540 -5.84 15.98 -18.35
C VAL A 540 -7.05 16.28 -17.48
N ASP A 541 -8.22 16.49 -18.10
CA ASP A 541 -9.47 16.74 -17.39
C ASP A 541 -9.91 15.51 -16.58
N ILE A 542 -10.11 15.70 -15.28
CA ILE A 542 -10.60 14.65 -14.37
C ILE A 542 -12.04 14.22 -14.72
N ASN A 543 -12.82 15.12 -15.34
CA ASN A 543 -14.21 14.89 -15.76
C ASN A 543 -14.31 14.31 -17.17
N SER A 544 -13.19 13.92 -17.79
CA SER A 544 -13.15 13.36 -19.14
C SER A 544 -14.01 12.10 -19.21
N ARG A 545 -15.19 12.21 -19.85
CA ARG A 545 -16.14 11.10 -19.98
C ARG A 545 -15.70 10.09 -21.04
N ARG A 546 -15.92 8.82 -20.74
CA ARG A 546 -15.87 7.71 -21.71
C ARG A 546 -16.76 8.02 -22.92
N ASN A 547 -16.21 7.96 -24.13
CA ASN A 547 -17.04 8.01 -25.34
C ASN A 547 -17.65 6.62 -25.59
N ASN A 548 -18.95 6.47 -25.31
CA ASN A 548 -19.68 5.25 -25.62
C ASN A 548 -19.90 5.12 -27.13
N ILE A 549 -18.99 4.43 -27.82
CA ILE A 549 -19.09 4.12 -29.26
C ILE A 549 -20.33 3.23 -29.56
N LEU A 550 -20.88 2.56 -28.55
CA LEU A 550 -22.01 1.62 -28.68
C LEU A 550 -23.40 2.19 -28.32
N SER A 551 -23.53 3.47 -27.91
CA SER A 551 -24.85 4.04 -27.59
C SER A 551 -25.51 4.76 -28.79
N THR A 552 -25.85 3.99 -29.83
CA THR A 552 -26.89 4.38 -30.81
C THR A 552 -28.18 3.56 -30.62
N GLY A 553 -28.63 3.49 -29.36
CA GLY A 553 -30.05 3.22 -29.08
C GLY A 553 -30.92 4.29 -29.76
N PRO A 554 -32.17 3.96 -30.16
CA PRO A 554 -33.01 4.90 -30.89
C PRO A 554 -33.24 6.17 -30.06
N LYS A 555 -33.15 7.34 -30.71
CA LYS A 555 -33.41 8.64 -30.09
C LYS A 555 -34.87 8.70 -29.61
N VAL A 556 -35.11 8.36 -28.35
CA VAL A 556 -36.33 8.75 -27.65
C VAL A 556 -36.30 10.28 -27.55
N THR A 557 -37.17 10.92 -28.33
CA THR A 557 -37.35 12.37 -28.30
C THR A 557 -37.95 12.79 -26.96
N SER A 558 -37.11 13.14 -25.99
CA SER A 558 -37.49 13.61 -24.66
C SER A 558 -38.05 15.04 -24.71
N GLY A 559 -39.23 15.17 -25.30
CA GLY A 559 -40.06 16.35 -25.18
C GLY A 559 -40.78 16.39 -23.84
N LEU A 560 -40.09 16.71 -22.75
CA LEU A 560 -40.73 17.11 -21.49
C LEU A 560 -39.91 18.19 -20.76
N LYS A 561 -40.64 19.17 -20.23
CA LYS A 561 -40.10 20.43 -19.72
C LYS A 561 -39.59 20.31 -18.29
N ARG A 562 -38.75 21.30 -17.93
CA ARG A 562 -38.29 21.72 -16.60
C ARG A 562 -39.32 21.61 -15.46
N THR A 563 -38.79 21.79 -14.24
CA THR A 563 -39.41 22.02 -12.91
C THR A 563 -39.54 20.73 -12.09
N PHE A 564 -39.31 20.69 -10.78
CA PHE A 564 -38.75 21.68 -9.83
C PHE A 564 -37.89 20.92 -8.78
N HIS A 565 -37.18 21.55 -7.85
CA HIS A 565 -37.25 22.94 -7.39
C HIS A 565 -35.91 23.69 -7.47
#